data_AF-B9XJN8-F1
#
_entry.id   AF-B9XJN8-F1
#
_cell.length_a   1.000
_cell.length_b   1.000
_cell.length_c   1.000
_cell.angle_alpha   90.00
_cell.angle_beta   90.00
_cell.angle_gamma   90.00
#
_symmetry.space_group_name_H-M   'P 1'
#
loop_
_entity.id
_entity.type
_entity.pdbx_description
1 polymer ?
#
loop_
_entity_poly.entity_id
_entity_poly.type
_entity_poly.pdbx_seq_one_letter_code
_entity_poly.pdbx_strand_id
1 'polypeptide(L)'
;MTFKYINSYSVPFIPHATRKKYSHNLLLPLSGKKRTDLPLPFEKKRALRYYRATGCKTCALKKQCTRNKANRTITREENEALMEAMAQRVKNNRQIMKSRKAIAEHPFGTIKRAMNAGYFLCKRLAGVRAEMSLTVLAYNLKRVLNIVSFEDLIKAVAVKG
;
A
#
# COMPACT_ATOMS: atom_id res chain seq x y z
N MET A 1 7.81 23.40 -9.80
CA MET A 1 8.15 22.32 -8.85
C MET A 1 7.13 21.21 -8.95
N THR A 2 7.49 20.11 -9.62
CA THR A 2 6.60 18.98 -9.92
C THR A 2 6.49 18.06 -8.71
N PHE A 3 5.35 18.10 -8.00
CA PHE A 3 5.00 17.05 -7.05
C PHE A 3 4.83 15.75 -7.82
N LYS A 4 5.84 14.86 -7.73
CA LYS A 4 5.69 13.45 -8.13
C LYS A 4 4.50 12.89 -7.37
N TYR A 5 3.38 12.73 -8.06
CA TYR A 5 2.26 11.89 -7.61
C TYR A 5 2.85 10.50 -7.35
N ILE A 6 3.12 10.18 -6.09
CA ILE A 6 3.32 8.81 -5.67
C ILE A 6 1.93 8.19 -5.72
N ASN A 7 1.56 7.70 -6.89
CA ASN A 7 0.48 6.75 -7.05
C ASN A 7 0.98 5.44 -6.42
N SER A 8 0.95 5.37 -5.08
CA SER A 8 1.45 4.25 -4.28
C SER A 8 0.65 2.96 -4.45
N TYR A 9 -0.36 2.96 -5.33
CA TYR A 9 -1.19 1.81 -5.67
C TYR A 9 -0.91 1.19 -7.04
N SER A 10 0.20 1.58 -7.68
CA SER A 10 0.84 0.75 -8.71
C SER A 10 2.19 0.26 -8.20
N VAL A 11 2.18 -0.49 -7.09
CA VAL A 11 3.20 -1.52 -6.92
C VAL A 11 3.02 -2.39 -8.16
N PRO A 12 4.04 -2.60 -9.02
CA PRO A 12 3.91 -3.61 -10.04
C PRO A 12 3.46 -4.87 -9.30
N PHE A 13 2.30 -5.39 -9.69
CA PHE A 13 1.89 -6.73 -9.34
C PHE A 13 2.98 -7.63 -9.94
N ILE A 14 4.05 -7.83 -9.20
CA ILE A 14 5.05 -8.83 -9.50
C ILE A 14 4.24 -10.11 -9.44
N PRO A 15 4.05 -10.80 -10.57
CA PRO A 15 3.21 -11.98 -10.61
C PRO A 15 3.70 -12.90 -9.50
N HIS A 16 2.76 -13.48 -8.75
CA HIS A 16 3.01 -14.65 -7.94
C HIS A 16 3.57 -15.75 -8.86
N ALA A 17 4.86 -15.70 -9.13
CA ALA A 17 5.58 -16.63 -9.96
C ALA A 17 6.85 -17.03 -9.20
N THR A 18 6.60 -18.01 -8.33
CA THR A 18 7.53 -19.06 -7.93
C THR A 18 8.52 -18.77 -6.79
N ARG A 19 8.46 -19.68 -5.80
CA ARG A 19 9.53 -20.13 -4.89
C ARG A 19 10.03 -19.13 -3.84
N LYS A 20 10.37 -19.54 -2.63
CA LYS A 20 10.21 -20.77 -1.83
C LYS A 20 10.54 -20.28 -0.40
N LYS A 21 9.98 -20.96 0.60
CA LYS A 21 10.40 -20.96 2.02
C LYS A 21 11.92 -20.84 2.19
N TYR A 22 12.46 -20.19 3.22
CA TYR A 22 13.45 -20.78 4.15
C TYR A 22 13.82 -19.87 5.31
N SER A 23 13.98 -20.53 6.45
CA SER A 23 14.42 -20.11 7.77
C SER A 23 15.94 -20.20 7.95
N HIS A 24 16.49 -19.21 8.67
CA HIS A 24 17.61 -19.19 9.64
C HIS A 24 18.51 -20.44 9.72
N ASN A 25 19.85 -20.44 9.66
CA ASN A 25 20.94 -19.59 10.21
C ASN A 25 22.21 -19.88 9.34
N LEU A 26 23.29 -19.09 9.28
CA LEU A 26 24.25 -18.81 10.34
C LEU A 26 25.41 -17.97 9.74
N LEU A 27 25.79 -16.87 10.38
CA LEU A 27 27.21 -16.55 10.56
C LEU A 27 27.35 -16.36 12.07
N LEU A 28 28.05 -17.30 12.71
CA LEU A 28 28.41 -17.22 14.12
C LEU A 28 29.37 -16.03 14.31
N PRO A 29 29.21 -15.22 15.37
CA PRO A 29 30.25 -14.30 15.79
C PRO A 29 31.34 -15.06 16.55
N LEU A 30 32.61 -14.80 16.24
CA LEU A 30 33.80 -15.24 17.01
C LEU A 30 33.95 -14.49 18.35
N SER A 31 32.86 -14.02 18.95
CA SER A 31 32.92 -13.24 20.19
C SER A 31 31.50 -12.98 20.67
N GLY A 32 31.06 -13.74 21.68
CA GLY A 32 30.12 -13.41 22.78
C GLY A 32 28.93 -12.43 22.65
N LYS A 33 28.59 -11.87 21.49
CA LYS A 33 27.51 -10.89 21.31
C LYS A 33 26.27 -11.59 20.73
N LYS A 34 25.10 -11.37 21.35
CA LYS A 34 23.83 -11.81 20.80
C LYS A 34 23.54 -10.97 19.54
N ARG A 35 22.98 -11.60 18.50
CA ARG A 35 22.81 -11.00 17.15
C ARG A 35 21.80 -9.83 17.10
N THR A 36 21.09 -9.56 18.20
CA THR A 36 20.15 -8.43 18.35
C THR A 36 20.84 -7.07 18.36
N ASP A 37 22.17 -7.04 18.49
CA ASP A 37 22.91 -5.82 18.83
C ASP A 37 23.71 -5.26 17.63
N LEU A 38 23.62 -5.89 16.45
CA LEU A 38 24.28 -5.41 15.23
C LEU A 38 23.30 -4.63 14.33
N PRO A 39 23.69 -3.43 13.86
CA PRO A 39 22.83 -2.63 12.97
C PRO A 39 22.51 -3.40 11.69
N LEU A 40 21.22 -3.51 11.39
CA LEU A 40 20.73 -4.12 10.16
C LEU A 40 21.20 -3.29 8.95
N PRO A 41 21.64 -3.92 7.85
CA PRO A 41 22.00 -3.16 6.65
C PRO A 41 20.79 -2.36 6.17
N PHE A 42 21.03 -1.08 5.91
CA PHE A 42 19.98 -0.11 5.59
C PHE A 42 19.97 0.16 4.09
N GLU A 43 18.89 -0.19 3.42
CA GLU A 43 18.71 0.09 1.99
C GLU A 43 17.45 0.94 1.82
N LYS A 44 17.57 2.08 1.13
CA LYS A 44 16.43 3.00 0.83
C LYS A 44 15.53 3.32 2.04
N LYS A 45 16.15 3.61 3.19
CA LYS A 45 15.46 3.93 4.45
C LYS A 45 14.78 2.77 5.19
N ARG A 46 15.11 1.52 4.87
CA ARG A 46 14.49 0.33 5.48
C ARG A 46 15.54 -0.60 6.04
N ALA A 47 15.26 -1.13 7.24
CA ALA A 47 16.10 -2.13 7.89
C ALA A 47 15.87 -3.50 7.25
N LEU A 48 16.96 -4.15 6.81
CA LEU A 48 16.91 -5.45 6.15
C LEU A 48 17.56 -6.55 6.98
N ARG A 49 16.91 -7.71 7.02
CA ARG A 49 17.43 -8.94 7.62
C ARG A 49 17.88 -9.89 6.51
N TYR A 50 19.13 -10.35 6.61
CA TYR A 50 19.71 -11.30 5.67
C TYR A 50 19.80 -12.70 6.29
N TYR A 51 19.21 -13.67 5.58
CA TYR A 51 19.28 -15.09 5.90
C TYR A 51 20.11 -15.80 4.84
N ARG A 52 21.32 -16.21 5.20
CA ARG A 52 22.23 -16.97 4.33
C ARG A 52 22.22 -18.43 4.76
N ALA A 53 21.92 -19.31 3.83
CA ALA A 53 22.05 -20.74 4.05
C ALA A 53 23.53 -21.15 4.06
N THR A 54 23.87 -22.15 4.87
CA THR A 54 25.19 -22.80 4.88
C THR A 54 25.11 -24.13 4.12
N GLY A 55 26.25 -24.66 3.65
CA GLY A 55 26.28 -25.99 3.02
C GLY A 55 25.61 -26.12 1.64
N CYS A 56 25.26 -25.01 0.97
CA CYS A 56 24.62 -25.08 -0.36
C CYS A 56 25.51 -25.72 -1.45
N LYS A 57 26.84 -25.78 -1.26
CA LYS A 57 27.77 -26.37 -2.22
C LYS A 57 27.56 -27.88 -2.41
N THR A 58 27.27 -28.60 -1.33
CA THR A 58 27.09 -30.06 -1.31
C THR A 58 25.61 -30.48 -1.39
N CYS A 59 24.68 -29.53 -1.48
CA CYS A 59 23.25 -29.80 -1.49
C CYS A 59 22.78 -30.33 -2.85
N ALA A 60 22.28 -31.56 -2.89
CA ALA A 60 21.71 -32.20 -4.10
C ALA A 60 20.57 -31.38 -4.73
N LEU A 61 19.82 -30.63 -3.91
CA LEU A 61 18.69 -29.81 -4.35
C LEU A 61 19.11 -28.38 -4.79
N LYS A 62 20.41 -28.04 -4.80
CA LYS A 62 20.89 -26.68 -5.12
C LYS A 62 20.35 -26.19 -6.46
N LYS A 63 20.41 -27.03 -7.50
CA LYS A 63 19.92 -26.73 -8.86
C LYS A 63 18.44 -26.33 -8.89
N GLN A 64 17.62 -26.84 -7.95
CA GLN A 64 16.20 -26.50 -7.82
C GLN A 64 15.91 -25.43 -6.76
N CYS A 65 16.88 -25.07 -5.92
CA CYS A 65 16.71 -24.21 -4.77
C CYS A 65 17.09 -22.75 -5.03
N THR A 66 18.20 -22.50 -5.75
CA THR A 66 18.70 -21.15 -6.06
C THR A 66 19.52 -21.13 -7.35
N ARG A 67 19.47 -20.03 -8.12
CA ARG A 67 20.34 -19.80 -9.28
C ARG A 67 21.72 -19.22 -8.89
N ASN A 68 21.87 -18.80 -7.64
CA ASN A 68 23.13 -18.22 -7.16
C ASN A 68 24.23 -19.29 -7.10
N LYS A 69 25.41 -18.98 -7.67
CA LYS A 69 26.60 -19.84 -7.64
C LYS A 69 27.10 -20.08 -6.20
N ALA A 70 26.93 -19.09 -5.33
CA ALA A 70 27.29 -19.16 -3.92
C ALA A 70 26.20 -19.88 -3.10
N ASN A 71 25.85 -19.32 -1.93
CA ASN A 71 24.80 -19.84 -1.07
C ASN A 71 23.47 -19.15 -1.35
N ARG A 72 22.37 -19.83 -1.04
CA ARG A 72 21.05 -19.20 -1.05
C ARG A 72 21.00 -18.09 0.01
N THR A 73 20.61 -16.89 -0.41
CA THR A 73 20.40 -15.74 0.48
C THR A 73 18.96 -15.27 0.32
N ILE A 74 18.28 -15.03 1.43
CA ILE A 74 16.94 -14.45 1.48
C ILE A 74 17.07 -13.12 2.22
N THR A 75 16.51 -12.08 1.63
CA THR A 75 16.40 -10.77 2.26
C THR A 75 14.96 -10.61 2.72
N ARG A 76 14.79 -10.13 3.95
CA ARG A 76 13.49 -9.76 4.50
C ARG A 76 13.54 -8.35 5.05
N GLU A 77 12.50 -7.57 4.80
CA GLU A 77 12.32 -6.30 5.51
C GLU A 77 11.85 -6.59 6.94
N GLU A 78 12.24 -5.74 7.90
CA GLU A 78 11.80 -5.87 9.28
C GLU A 78 10.27 -5.95 9.43
N ASN A 79 9.54 -5.15 8.65
CA ASN A 79 8.08 -5.06 8.69
C ASN A 79 7.38 -5.94 7.64
N GLU A 80 8.08 -6.88 7.00
CA GLU A 80 7.50 -7.70 5.93
C GLU A 80 6.31 -8.54 6.41
N ALA A 81 6.33 -8.99 7.67
CA ALA A 81 5.21 -9.70 8.29
C ALA A 81 3.91 -8.86 8.31
N LEU A 82 4.01 -7.54 8.52
CA LEU A 82 2.86 -6.63 8.47
C LEU A 82 2.31 -6.52 7.04
N MET A 83 3.21 -6.48 6.06
CA MET A 83 2.84 -6.46 4.63
C MET A 83 2.19 -7.77 4.19
N GLU A 84 2.70 -8.91 4.63
CA GLU A 84 2.11 -10.23 4.37
C GLU A 84 0.72 -10.35 5.02
N ALA A 85 0.56 -9.92 6.26
CA ALA A 85 -0.74 -9.88 6.94
C ALA A 85 -1.72 -8.93 6.26
N MET A 86 -1.27 -7.77 5.76
CA MET A 86 -2.09 -6.88 4.93
C MET A 86 -2.50 -7.56 3.63
N ALA A 87 -1.56 -8.21 2.93
CA ALA A 87 -1.81 -8.89 1.66
C ALA A 87 -2.83 -10.02 1.83
N GLN A 88 -2.74 -10.80 2.92
CA GLN A 88 -3.73 -11.82 3.26
C GLN A 88 -5.12 -11.20 3.52
N ARG A 89 -5.20 -10.12 4.31
CA ARG A 89 -6.47 -9.40 4.55
C ARG A 89 -7.10 -8.89 3.24
N VAL A 90 -6.29 -8.33 2.34
CA VAL A 90 -6.73 -7.85 1.03
C VAL A 90 -7.21 -9.00 0.15
N LYS A 91 -6.49 -10.13 0.15
CA LYS A 91 -6.85 -11.33 -0.63
C LYS A 91 -8.17 -11.93 -0.15
N ASN A 92 -8.36 -12.02 1.17
CA ASN A 92 -9.57 -12.56 1.78
C ASN A 92 -10.79 -11.65 1.56
N ASN A 93 -10.58 -10.33 1.47
CA ASN A 93 -11.65 -9.35 1.33
C ASN A 93 -11.71 -8.73 -0.08
N ARG A 94 -11.61 -9.56 -1.12
CA ARG A 94 -11.50 -9.07 -2.50
C ARG A 94 -12.71 -8.26 -2.97
N GLN A 95 -13.91 -8.59 -2.50
CA GLN A 95 -15.13 -7.86 -2.87
C GLN A 95 -15.13 -6.43 -2.30
N ILE A 96 -14.71 -6.25 -1.05
CA ILE A 96 -14.56 -4.92 -0.44
C ILE A 96 -13.59 -4.07 -1.26
N MET A 97 -12.47 -4.66 -1.70
CA MET A 97 -11.49 -3.96 -2.53
C MET A 97 -12.04 -3.57 -3.90
N LYS A 98 -12.88 -4.39 -4.52
CA LYS A 98 -13.59 -4.02 -5.76
C LYS A 98 -14.55 -2.86 -5.53
N SER A 99 -15.33 -2.90 -4.44
CA SER A 99 -16.29 -1.83 -4.11
C SER A 99 -15.60 -0.49 -3.83
N ARG A 100 -14.41 -0.50 -3.19
CA ARG A 100 -13.63 0.73 -2.94
C ARG A 100 -13.32 1.52 -4.20
N LYS A 101 -13.07 0.85 -5.33
CA LYS A 101 -12.78 1.50 -6.61
C LYS A 101 -13.94 2.41 -7.05
N ALA A 102 -15.17 1.94 -6.88
CA ALA A 102 -16.38 2.69 -7.24
C ALA A 102 -16.76 3.72 -6.15
N ILE A 103 -16.71 3.32 -4.88
CA ILE A 103 -17.26 4.10 -3.77
C ILE A 103 -16.31 5.20 -3.30
N ALA A 104 -15.00 4.98 -3.34
CA ALA A 104 -14.04 5.90 -2.75
C ALA A 104 -13.03 6.44 -3.77
N GLU A 105 -12.37 5.56 -4.53
CA GLU A 105 -11.27 5.98 -5.41
C GLU A 105 -11.73 6.95 -6.50
N HIS A 106 -12.90 6.69 -7.11
CA HIS A 106 -13.46 7.59 -8.12
C HIS A 106 -13.83 8.98 -7.55
N PRO A 107 -14.59 9.11 -6.44
CA PRO A 107 -14.83 10.41 -5.80
C PRO A 107 -13.56 11.18 -5.46
N PHE A 108 -12.56 10.53 -4.84
CA PHE A 108 -11.29 11.18 -4.53
C PHE A 108 -10.55 11.64 -5.78
N GLY A 109 -10.55 10.83 -6.84
CA GLY A 109 -9.95 11.21 -8.12
C GLY A 109 -10.61 12.43 -8.75
N THR A 110 -11.94 12.47 -8.75
CA THR A 110 -12.73 13.58 -9.32
C THR A 110 -12.54 14.86 -8.52
N ILE A 111 -12.64 14.80 -7.19
CA ILE A 111 -12.40 15.95 -6.31
C ILE A 111 -10.98 16.50 -6.54
N LYS A 112 -9.97 15.63 -6.54
CA LYS A 112 -8.57 16.05 -6.61
C LYS A 112 -8.20 16.64 -7.98
N ARG A 113 -8.71 16.07 -9.08
CA ARG A 113 -8.32 16.44 -10.45
C ARG A 113 -9.33 17.33 -11.14
N ALA A 114 -10.60 16.96 -11.16
CA ALA A 114 -11.62 17.70 -11.89
C ALA A 114 -12.09 18.96 -11.14
N MET A 115 -12.16 18.92 -9.81
CA MET A 115 -12.48 20.10 -9.00
C MET A 115 -11.23 20.89 -8.57
N ASN A 116 -10.04 20.47 -9.01
CA ASN A 116 -8.75 21.07 -8.64
C ASN A 116 -8.51 21.20 -7.12
N ALA A 117 -9.18 20.38 -6.29
CA ALA A 117 -9.01 20.38 -4.83
C ALA A 117 -7.82 19.50 -4.40
N GLY A 118 -6.67 19.70 -5.07
CA GLY A 118 -5.43 18.96 -4.82
C GLY A 118 -4.63 19.46 -3.62
N TYR A 119 -4.94 20.67 -3.17
CA TYR A 119 -4.27 21.39 -2.08
C TYR A 119 -5.32 22.22 -1.33
N PHE A 120 -5.05 22.49 -0.05
CA PHE A 120 -5.91 23.32 0.78
C PHE A 120 -5.46 24.78 0.71
N LEU A 121 -6.43 25.69 0.64
CA LEU A 121 -6.19 27.13 0.72
C LEU A 121 -6.18 27.60 2.18
N CYS A 122 -7.00 26.99 3.03
CA CYS A 122 -7.09 27.33 4.43
C CYS A 122 -5.90 26.80 5.23
N LYS A 123 -5.49 27.58 6.25
CA LYS A 123 -4.51 27.16 7.26
C LYS A 123 -5.23 26.75 8.54
N ARG A 124 -4.57 25.92 9.36
CA ARG A 124 -5.07 25.34 10.63
C ARG A 124 -6.20 24.31 10.41
N LEU A 125 -6.34 23.37 11.34
CA LEU A 125 -7.24 22.22 11.19
C LEU A 125 -8.72 22.58 11.01
N ALA A 126 -9.19 23.63 11.69
CA ALA A 126 -10.58 24.06 11.57
C ALA A 126 -10.93 24.52 10.13
N GLY A 127 -10.08 25.35 9.52
CA GLY A 127 -10.27 25.81 8.15
C GLY A 127 -10.16 24.68 7.13
N VAL A 128 -9.15 23.80 7.28
CA VAL A 128 -8.98 22.63 6.41
C VAL A 128 -10.18 21.68 6.48
N ARG A 129 -10.77 21.50 7.67
CA ARG A 129 -11.99 20.69 7.85
C ARG A 129 -13.20 21.31 7.16
N ALA A 130 -13.38 22.62 7.27
CA ALA A 130 -14.46 23.33 6.60
C ALA A 130 -14.32 23.21 5.07
N GLU A 131 -13.12 23.46 4.55
CA GLU A 131 -12.80 23.37 3.12
C GLU A 131 -13.04 21.95 2.57
N MET A 132 -12.58 20.92 3.27
CA MET A 132 -12.86 19.52 2.92
C MET A 132 -14.36 19.22 2.94
N SER A 133 -15.08 19.68 3.97
CA SER A 133 -16.52 19.42 4.11
C SER A 133 -17.31 20.05 2.98
N LEU A 134 -17.01 21.31 2.63
CA LEU A 134 -17.64 22.02 1.52
C LEU A 134 -17.32 21.36 0.17
N THR A 135 -16.08 20.92 -0.02
CA THR A 135 -15.66 20.24 -1.26
C THR A 135 -16.41 18.92 -1.46
N VAL A 136 -16.52 18.12 -0.39
CA VAL A 136 -17.26 16.85 -0.42
C VAL A 136 -18.75 17.10 -0.63
N LEU A 137 -19.32 18.12 0.02
CA LEU A 137 -20.72 18.51 -0.17
C LEU A 137 -20.99 18.89 -1.64
N ALA A 138 -20.15 19.74 -2.22
CA ALA A 138 -20.27 20.16 -3.61
C ALA A 138 -20.17 18.97 -4.58
N TYR A 139 -19.23 18.04 -4.33
CA TYR A 139 -19.14 16.80 -5.12
C TYR A 139 -20.41 15.96 -5.01
N ASN A 140 -20.93 15.77 -3.80
CA ASN A 140 -22.13 14.97 -3.57
C ASN A 140 -23.36 15.58 -4.28
N LEU A 141 -23.55 16.90 -4.19
CA LEU A 141 -24.62 17.60 -4.90
C LEU A 141 -24.49 17.44 -6.41
N LYS A 142 -23.30 17.66 -6.98
CA LYS A 142 -23.04 17.46 -8.41
C LYS A 142 -23.33 16.03 -8.85
N ARG A 143 -22.96 15.03 -8.03
CA ARG A 143 -23.25 13.62 -8.32
C ARG A 143 -24.75 13.34 -8.28
N VAL A 144 -25.46 13.85 -7.26
CA VAL A 144 -26.91 13.66 -7.13
C VAL A 144 -27.65 14.24 -8.33
N LEU A 145 -27.31 15.47 -8.75
CA LEU A 145 -27.90 16.12 -9.93
C LEU A 145 -27.63 15.38 -11.25
N ASN A 146 -26.54 14.63 -11.33
CA ASN A 146 -26.26 13.78 -12.50
C ASN A 146 -27.09 12.49 -12.53
N ILE A 147 -27.63 12.04 -11.39
CA ILE A 147 -28.38 10.78 -11.27
C ILE A 147 -29.88 11.06 -11.20
N VAL A 148 -30.26 12.12 -10.49
CA VAL A 148 -31.63 12.57 -10.29
C VAL A 148 -31.72 13.96 -10.90
N SER A 149 -32.72 14.21 -11.75
CA SER A 149 -32.88 15.53 -12.35
C SER A 149 -33.15 16.59 -11.28
N PHE A 150 -32.76 17.83 -11.55
CA PHE A 150 -33.01 18.94 -10.64
C PHE A 150 -34.52 19.12 -10.38
N GLU A 151 -35.34 18.94 -11.40
CA GLU A 151 -36.80 19.04 -11.31
C GLU A 151 -37.39 18.01 -10.34
N ASP A 152 -36.93 16.76 -10.42
CA ASP A 152 -37.41 15.69 -9.53
C ASP A 152 -37.02 15.95 -8.08
N LEU A 153 -35.83 16.51 -7.84
CA LEU A 153 -35.40 16.91 -6.50
C LEU A 153 -36.27 18.03 -5.92
N ILE A 154 -36.56 19.06 -6.71
CA ILE A 154 -37.43 20.17 -6.27
C ILE A 154 -38.84 19.67 -5.97
N LYS A 155 -39.41 18.82 -6.83
CA LYS A 155 -40.71 18.18 -6.58
C LYS A 155 -40.71 17.37 -5.27
N ALA A 156 -39.67 16.57 -5.03
CA ALA A 156 -39.58 15.75 -3.81
C ALA A 156 -39.48 16.59 -2.51
N VAL A 157 -38.86 17.77 -2.56
CA VAL A 157 -38.79 18.69 -1.42
C VAL A 157 -40.09 19.46 -1.24
N ALA A 158 -40.73 19.89 -2.34
CA ALA A 158 -41.97 20.66 -2.33
C ALA A 158 -43.17 19.87 -1.79
N VAL A 159 -43.21 18.54 -1.98
CA VAL A 159 -44.30 17.67 -1.49
C VAL A 159 -44.27 17.44 0.03
N LYS A 160 -43.20 17.87 0.72
CA LYS A 160 -43.03 17.72 2.18
C LYS A 160 -43.28 19.01 2.99
N GLY A 161 -43.73 20.09 2.35
CA GLY A 161 -44.22 21.30 3.02
C GLY A 161 -45.73 21.35 3.01
#